data_AF-E4YYK1-F1
#
_entry.id   AF-E4YYK1-F1
#
_cell.length_a   1.000
_cell.length_b   1.000
_cell.length_c   1.000
_cell.angle_alpha   90.00
_cell.angle_beta   90.00
_cell.angle_gamma   90.00
#
_symmetry.space_group_name_H-M   'P 1'
#
loop_
_entity.id
_entity.type
_entity.pdbx_description
1 polymer ?
#
loop_
_entity_poly.entity_id
_entity_poly.type
_entity_poly.pdbx_seq_one_letter_code
_entity_poly.pdbx_strand_id
1 'polypeptide(L)'
;MNKRDECVSDSEIDKFEGDGDFLGIPRPRRSKSVDFSPVVKVEEVSRYKQRASKCKYGNMTEVQKLAIRLELNEFKLKEMKVHDQSRSNTLFYDIGKYHTRLRNHFSSKKSFLK
;
A
#
# COMPACT_ATOMS: atom_id res chain seq x y z
N MET A 1 -16.56 45.91 2.98
CA MET A 1 -15.53 46.17 4.01
C MET A 1 -15.06 44.83 4.53
N ASN A 2 -13.81 44.46 4.25
CA ASN A 2 -13.23 43.17 4.65
C ASN A 2 -12.83 43.24 6.13
N LYS A 3 -13.45 42.42 6.99
CA LYS A 3 -12.96 42.18 8.35
C LYS A 3 -11.81 41.17 8.25
N ARG A 4 -10.62 41.60 8.63
CA ARG A 4 -9.48 40.70 8.88
C ARG A 4 -9.68 40.14 10.28
N ASP A 5 -9.86 38.84 10.39
CA ASP A 5 -9.89 38.15 11.68
C ASP A 5 -8.46 38.12 12.22
N GLU A 6 -8.17 38.98 13.20
CA GLU A 6 -6.92 38.95 13.93
C GLU A 6 -6.92 37.78 14.92
N CYS A 7 -5.88 36.95 14.87
CA CYS A 7 -5.70 35.84 15.79
C CYS A 7 -5.25 36.37 17.16
N VAL A 8 -6.16 36.38 18.13
CA VAL A 8 -5.84 36.62 19.54
C VAL A 8 -5.07 35.43 20.09
N SER A 9 -3.89 35.68 20.64
CA SER A 9 -3.02 34.67 21.25
C SER A 9 -3.23 34.70 22.76
N ASP A 10 -4.25 33.99 23.26
CA ASP A 10 -4.45 33.90 24.71
C ASP A 10 -3.39 32.97 25.31
N SER A 11 -2.48 33.56 26.09
CA SER A 11 -1.41 32.87 26.80
C SER A 11 -1.88 32.38 28.17
N GLU A 12 -2.99 31.64 28.23
CA GLU A 12 -3.41 31.00 29.47
C GLU A 12 -2.86 29.57 29.53
N ILE A 13 -1.95 29.38 30.49
CA ILE A 13 -1.39 28.08 30.85
C ILE A 13 -2.43 27.39 31.74
N ASP A 14 -3.14 26.43 31.17
CA ASP A 14 -4.05 25.56 31.94
C ASP A 14 -3.25 24.69 32.91
N LYS A 15 -3.41 24.93 34.21
CA LYS A 15 -2.94 24.04 35.27
C LYS A 15 -3.94 22.91 35.41
N PHE A 16 -3.58 21.74 34.90
CA PHE A 16 -4.37 20.51 35.04
C PHE A 16 -3.90 19.77 36.31
N GLU A 17 -4.73 19.75 37.35
CA GLU A 17 -4.55 18.84 38.49
C GLU A 17 -5.27 17.53 38.20
N GLY A 18 -4.49 16.47 37.94
CA GLY A 18 -4.99 15.12 37.76
C GLY A 18 -3.96 14.12 38.25
N ASP A 19 -4.32 13.37 39.29
CA ASP A 19 -3.50 12.30 39.87
C ASP A 19 -3.36 11.14 38.87
N GLY A 20 -2.13 10.86 38.44
CA GLY A 20 -1.80 9.66 37.68
C GLY A 20 -0.76 9.89 36.60
N ASP A 21 0.40 9.26 36.77
CA ASP A 21 1.58 9.33 35.91
C ASP A 21 1.31 8.94 34.45
N PHE A 22 0.89 9.90 33.63
CA PHE A 22 1.01 9.82 32.17
C PHE A 22 2.10 10.80 31.76
N LEU A 23 3.33 10.30 31.65
CA LEU A 23 4.50 11.04 31.20
C LEU A 23 4.17 11.80 29.91
N GLY A 24 3.90 13.10 30.07
CA GLY A 24 3.45 14.02 29.03
C GLY A 24 4.58 14.31 28.06
N ILE A 25 4.75 13.44 27.06
CA ILE A 25 5.62 13.74 25.93
C ILE A 25 5.02 14.96 25.21
N PRO A 26 5.73 16.10 25.14
CA PRO A 26 5.22 17.31 24.50
C PRO A 26 5.01 17.02 23.01
N ARG A 27 3.77 16.99 22.55
CA ARG A 27 3.48 16.87 21.11
C ARG A 27 3.75 18.23 20.47
N PRO A 28 4.60 18.32 19.43
CA PRO A 28 4.84 19.58 18.73
C PRO A 28 3.50 20.13 18.21
N ARG A 29 3.06 21.28 18.74
CA ARG A 29 1.85 21.98 18.32
C ARG A 29 2.08 22.56 16.91
N ARG A 30 1.89 21.73 15.89
CA ARG A 30 1.60 22.18 14.53
C ARG A 30 0.28 21.52 14.11
N SER A 31 -0.76 22.35 14.03
CA SER A 31 -2.18 22.06 13.74
C SER A 31 -3.03 21.58 14.92
N LYS A 32 -4.31 21.99 14.88
CA LYS A 32 -5.37 21.60 15.80
C LYS A 32 -5.48 20.08 15.81
N SER A 33 -5.39 19.44 16.97
CA SER A 33 -5.58 18.00 17.10
C SER A 33 -7.03 17.64 16.77
N VAL A 34 -7.24 16.41 16.30
CA VAL A 34 -8.57 15.80 16.17
C VAL A 34 -8.79 14.93 17.39
N ASP A 35 -9.93 15.11 18.05
CA ASP A 35 -10.34 14.28 19.18
C ASP A 35 -11.17 13.09 18.69
N PHE A 36 -10.95 11.93 19.31
CA PHE A 36 -11.71 10.71 19.02
C PHE A 36 -12.77 10.49 20.10
N SER A 37 -13.97 10.09 19.69
CA SER A 37 -15.02 9.70 20.62
C SER A 37 -14.57 8.49 21.46
N PRO A 38 -14.73 8.51 22.80
CA PRO A 38 -14.46 7.36 23.64
C PRO A 38 -15.52 6.26 23.49
N VAL A 39 -16.66 6.56 22.86
CA VAL A 39 -17.79 5.64 22.72
C VAL A 39 -17.69 4.89 21.39
N VAL A 40 -17.55 3.57 21.47
CA VAL A 40 -17.57 2.66 20.32
C VAL A 40 -18.92 1.93 20.29
N LYS A 41 -19.68 2.11 19.20
CA LYS A 41 -20.91 1.36 18.97
C LYS A 41 -20.58 -0.03 18.42
N VAL A 42 -21.23 -1.06 18.96
CA VAL A 42 -21.05 -2.45 18.55
C VAL A 42 -22.38 -2.98 18.02
N GLU A 43 -22.35 -3.56 16.83
CA GLU A 43 -23.52 -4.15 16.17
C GLU A 43 -23.19 -5.57 15.71
N GLU A 44 -24.16 -6.48 15.77
CA GLU A 44 -23.98 -7.85 15.27
C GLU A 44 -24.08 -7.87 13.74
N VAL A 45 -23.02 -8.37 13.11
CA VAL A 45 -22.98 -8.58 11.66
C VAL A 45 -23.51 -9.97 11.32
N SER A 46 -24.20 -10.08 10.18
CA SER A 46 -24.76 -11.34 9.67
C SER A 46 -23.75 -12.49 9.68
N ARG A 47 -24.17 -13.63 10.22
CA ARG A 47 -23.38 -14.88 10.24
C ARG A 47 -23.55 -15.64 8.93
N TYR A 48 -22.74 -15.31 7.93
CA TYR A 48 -22.69 -16.04 6.65
C TYR A 48 -21.33 -16.69 6.43
N LYS A 49 -21.25 -17.64 5.47
CA LYS A 49 -20.00 -18.28 5.08
C LYS A 49 -19.10 -17.29 4.35
N GLN A 50 -18.25 -16.58 5.09
CA GLN A 50 -17.25 -15.66 4.56
C GLN A 50 -16.02 -16.35 3.95
N ARG A 51 -15.94 -17.70 4.06
CA ARG A 51 -14.81 -18.46 3.52
C ARG A 51 -14.87 -18.42 1.99
N ALA A 52 -14.19 -17.45 1.40
CA ALA A 52 -13.78 -17.54 0.01
C ALA A 52 -12.83 -18.73 -0.16
N SER A 53 -12.88 -19.39 -1.32
CA SER A 53 -11.92 -20.44 -1.66
C SER A 53 -10.50 -19.94 -1.40
N LYS A 54 -9.62 -20.77 -0.80
CA LYS A 54 -8.20 -20.42 -0.58
C LYS A 54 -7.66 -19.78 -1.84
N CYS A 55 -7.18 -18.56 -1.69
CA CYS A 55 -6.89 -17.69 -2.80
C CYS A 55 -5.95 -18.34 -3.81
N LYS A 56 -6.33 -18.28 -5.09
CA LYS A 56 -5.61 -18.94 -6.19
C LYS A 56 -4.14 -18.51 -6.31
N TYR A 57 -3.78 -17.37 -5.72
CA TYR A 57 -2.42 -16.83 -5.69
C TYR A 57 -1.46 -17.54 -4.72
N GLY A 58 -1.96 -18.34 -3.76
CA GLY A 58 -1.10 -19.04 -2.78
C GLY A 58 -0.29 -20.20 -3.36
N ASN A 59 -0.79 -20.85 -4.42
CA ASN A 59 -0.22 -22.10 -4.96
C ASN A 59 0.43 -21.92 -6.34
N MET A 60 0.89 -20.72 -6.67
CA MET A 60 1.49 -20.45 -7.99
C MET A 60 2.93 -20.95 -8.08
N THR A 61 3.25 -21.66 -9.16
CA THR A 61 4.63 -22.06 -9.45
C THR A 61 5.48 -20.85 -9.85
N GLU A 62 6.80 -20.94 -9.69
CA GLU A 62 7.71 -19.84 -10.08
C GLU A 62 7.63 -19.52 -11.58
N VAL A 63 7.34 -20.52 -12.42
CA VAL A 63 7.13 -20.33 -13.86
C VAL A 63 5.86 -19.52 -14.12
N GLN A 64 4.76 -19.81 -13.42
CA GLN A 64 3.52 -19.04 -13.54
C GLN A 64 3.72 -17.60 -13.06
N LYS A 65 4.42 -17.39 -11.94
CA LYS A 65 4.77 -16.04 -11.47
C LYS A 65 5.63 -15.28 -12.48
N LEU A 66 6.53 -15.97 -13.19
CA LEU A 66 7.32 -15.34 -14.24
C LEU A 66 6.48 -14.96 -15.45
N ALA A 67 5.61 -15.86 -15.93
CA ALA A 67 4.70 -15.59 -17.04
C ALA A 67 3.84 -14.35 -16.77
N ILE A 68 3.27 -14.25 -15.57
CA ILE A 68 2.45 -13.09 -15.16
C ILE A 68 3.29 -11.81 -15.07
N ARG A 69 4.54 -11.88 -14.59
CA ARG A 69 5.43 -10.70 -14.58
C ARG A 69 5.72 -10.17 -15.99
N LEU A 70 5.94 -11.07 -16.94
CA LEU A 70 6.15 -10.72 -18.35
C LEU A 70 4.89 -10.07 -18.96
N GLU A 71 3.75 -10.73 -18.79
CA GLU A 71 2.46 -10.23 -19.27
C GLU A 71 2.12 -8.86 -18.70
N LEU A 72 2.30 -8.66 -17.39
CA LEU A 72 2.02 -7.38 -16.76
C LEU A 72 2.99 -6.27 -17.19
N ASN A 73 4.25 -6.58 -17.43
CA ASN A 73 5.20 -5.60 -17.95
C ASN A 73 4.86 -5.21 -19.39
N GLU A 74 4.48 -6.17 -20.24
CA GLU A 74 4.05 -5.91 -21.61
C GLU A 74 2.78 -5.03 -21.64
N PHE A 75 1.79 -5.38 -20.81
CA PHE A 75 0.57 -4.60 -20.64
C PHE A 75 0.85 -3.15 -20.23
N LYS A 76 1.74 -2.95 -19.24
CA LYS A 76 2.12 -1.62 -18.73
C LYS A 76 2.81 -0.75 -19.78
N LEU A 77 3.53 -1.35 -20.72
CA LEU A 77 4.25 -0.63 -21.77
C LEU A 77 3.36 -0.26 -22.96
N LYS A 78 2.48 -1.18 -23.37
CA LYS A 78 1.76 -1.06 -24.65
C LYS A 78 0.32 -0.57 -24.49
N GLU A 79 -0.38 -1.02 -23.46
CA GLU A 79 -1.83 -0.85 -23.35
C GLU A 79 -2.23 0.11 -22.24
N MET A 80 -1.52 0.08 -21.11
CA MET A 80 -1.85 0.89 -19.95
C MET A 80 -1.57 2.38 -20.22
N LYS A 81 -2.65 3.16 -20.35
CA LYS A 81 -2.54 4.62 -20.48
C LYS A 81 -2.18 5.24 -19.13
N VAL A 82 -1.01 5.87 -19.08
CA VAL A 82 -0.52 6.59 -17.91
C VAL A 82 -0.28 8.04 -18.31
N HIS A 83 -0.67 8.97 -17.45
CA HIS A 83 -0.37 10.39 -17.64
C HIS A 83 1.15 10.59 -17.73
N ASP A 84 1.60 11.48 -18.62
CA ASP A 84 3.03 11.61 -18.95
C ASP A 84 3.92 11.90 -17.74
N GLN A 85 3.47 12.78 -16.84
CA GLN A 85 4.19 13.12 -15.60
C GLN A 85 4.23 11.97 -14.58
N SER A 86 3.34 10.98 -14.71
CA SER A 86 3.22 9.85 -13.80
C SER A 86 3.86 8.58 -14.34
N ARG A 87 4.45 8.61 -15.54
CA ARG A 87 5.06 7.43 -16.18
C ARG A 87 6.16 6.80 -15.31
N SER A 88 6.93 7.62 -14.60
CA SER A 88 7.97 7.17 -13.64
C SER A 88 7.42 6.38 -12.45
N ASN A 89 6.14 6.56 -12.10
CA ASN A 89 5.49 5.84 -11.00
C ASN A 89 5.01 4.44 -11.42
N THR A 90 5.16 4.08 -12.70
CA THR A 90 4.79 2.75 -13.20
C THR A 90 5.74 1.69 -12.65
N LEU A 91 5.25 0.86 -11.73
CA LEU A 91 6.06 -0.21 -11.15
C LEU A 91 6.25 -1.35 -12.15
N PHE A 92 7.49 -1.59 -12.60
CA PHE A 92 7.83 -2.76 -13.41
C PHE A 92 8.35 -3.92 -12.56
N TYR A 93 8.14 -5.14 -13.05
CA TYR A 93 8.64 -6.35 -12.41
C TYR A 93 10.01 -6.75 -12.96
N ASP A 94 10.94 -7.14 -12.08
CA ASP A 94 12.24 -7.67 -12.48
C ASP A 94 12.15 -9.11 -12.99
N ILE A 95 12.82 -9.38 -14.11
CA ILE A 95 12.88 -10.66 -14.82
C ILE A 95 14.26 -11.33 -14.62
N GLY A 96 15.25 -10.57 -14.12
CA GLY A 96 16.70 -10.84 -14.19
C GLY A 96 17.21 -12.10 -13.48
N LYS A 97 16.43 -12.72 -12.59
CA LYS A 97 16.83 -13.98 -11.91
C LYS A 97 16.40 -15.26 -12.64
N TYR A 98 15.50 -15.18 -13.62
CA TYR A 98 14.92 -16.35 -14.30
C TYR A 98 15.32 -16.51 -15.77
N HIS A 99 15.83 -15.44 -16.39
CA HIS A 99 16.28 -15.44 -17.78
C HIS A 99 17.43 -16.45 -18.02
N THR A 100 18.36 -16.58 -17.08
CA THR A 100 19.50 -17.51 -17.18
C THR A 100 19.09 -18.99 -17.10
N ARG A 101 18.05 -19.34 -16.33
CA ARG A 101 17.61 -20.74 -16.19
C ARG A 101 16.79 -21.23 -17.38
N LEU A 102 15.93 -20.38 -17.95
CA LEU A 102 15.09 -20.76 -19.09
C LEU A 102 15.87 -20.84 -20.41
N ARG A 103 16.88 -19.99 -20.62
CA ARG A 103 17.76 -20.09 -21.80
C ARG A 103 18.44 -21.46 -21.91
N ASN A 104 18.85 -22.03 -20.78
CA ASN A 104 19.50 -23.35 -20.74
C ASN A 104 18.51 -24.51 -20.98
N HIS A 105 17.25 -24.35 -20.59
CA HIS A 105 16.22 -25.39 -20.74
C HIS A 105 15.71 -25.51 -22.19
N PHE A 106 15.66 -24.41 -22.94
CA PHE A 106 15.27 -24.41 -24.35
C PHE A 106 16.43 -24.70 -25.32
N SER A 107 17.69 -24.56 -24.88
CA SER A 107 18.87 -24.96 -25.66
C SER A 107 19.00 -26.49 -25.78
N SER A 108 18.68 -27.23 -24.71
CA SER A 108 18.77 -28.70 -24.66
C SER A 108 17.79 -29.43 -25.59
N LYS A 109 16.70 -28.79 -26.04
CA LYS A 109 15.68 -29.44 -26.88
C LYS A 109 15.92 -29.31 -28.39
N LYS A 110 16.93 -28.54 -28.82
CA LYS A 110 17.29 -28.38 -30.24
C LYS A 110 18.27 -29.43 -30.77
N SER A 111 18.82 -30.29 -29.92
CA SER A 111 19.82 -31.30 -30.30
C SER A 111 19.26 -32.69 -30.63
N PHE A 112 17.93 -32.87 -30.68
CA PHE A 112 17.29 -34.18 -30.86
C PHE A 112 16.50 -34.35 -32.17
N LEU A 113 16.58 -33.38 -33.09
CA LEU A 113 16.15 -33.60 -34.48
C LEU A 113 17.36 -33.46 -35.40
N LYS A 114 17.91 -34.60 -35.81
CA LYS A 114 18.78 -34.78 -36.96
C LYS A 114 18.19 -35.87 -37.82
#